data_AF-A0A6C0AQY7-F1
#
_entry.id   AF-A0A6C0AQY7-F1
#
_cell.length_a   1.000
_cell.length_b   1.000
_cell.length_c   1.000
_cell.angle_alpha   90.00
_cell.angle_beta   90.00
_cell.angle_gamma   90.00
#
_symmetry.space_group_name_H-M   'P 1'
#
loop_
_entity.id
_entity.type
_entity.pdbx_description
1 polymer ?
#
loop_
_entity_poly.entity_id
_entity_poly.type
_entity_poly.pdbx_seq_one_letter_code
_entity_poly.pdbx_strand_id
1 'polypeptide(L)'
;MLFRTVNYYDSENDEKIEETDKEERECFICFDFQLDNNNIIKLKNNTDFYKFCDCDGYIHVNCLNLWYEKNEECPICRNKIKRADNLELYNLYQYQYGIYMIYSFLVIERRLSNSLLFIIKLTHRMFFVLFVFIILNMINKLYTNIIYELEKEIHNNYLLDIYREPIFYRICPMP
;
A
#
# COMPACT_ATOMS: atom_id res chain seq x y z
N MET A 1 42.37 2.72 33.75
CA MET A 1 43.65 2.75 33.01
C MET A 1 44.67 1.96 33.80
N LEU A 2 44.90 0.71 33.44
CA LEU A 2 45.99 -0.11 33.96
C LEU A 2 46.99 -0.26 32.82
N PHE A 3 48.17 0.32 32.99
CA PHE A 3 49.26 0.27 32.02
C PHE A 3 49.92 -1.11 32.10
N ARG A 4 49.89 -1.85 30.98
CA ARG A 4 50.61 -3.11 30.82
C ARG A 4 52.05 -2.75 30.44
N THR A 5 53.00 -3.01 31.33
CA THR A 5 54.44 -2.82 31.04
C THR A 5 54.92 -3.99 30.19
N VAL A 6 55.43 -3.69 29.00
CA VAL A 6 56.05 -4.64 28.07
C VAL A 6 57.42 -5.01 28.61
N ASN A 7 57.64 -6.29 28.91
CA ASN A 7 58.98 -6.80 29.22
C ASN A 7 59.65 -7.27 27.92
N TYR A 8 60.79 -6.65 27.65
CA TYR A 8 61.66 -6.88 26.51
C TYR A 8 62.77 -7.84 26.98
N TYR A 9 62.67 -9.12 26.63
CA TYR A 9 63.80 -10.05 26.73
C TYR A 9 63.92 -10.84 25.44
N ASP A 10 65.01 -10.57 24.72
CA ASP A 10 65.58 -11.39 23.67
C ASP A 10 66.09 -12.71 24.28
N SER A 11 65.53 -13.83 23.84
CA SER A 11 66.24 -15.11 23.90
C SER A 11 65.95 -15.89 22.62
N GLU A 12 66.97 -15.95 21.76
CA GLU A 12 67.08 -16.85 20.64
C GLU A 12 66.89 -18.29 21.13
N ASN A 13 65.74 -18.89 20.82
CA ASN A 13 65.54 -20.33 20.83
C ASN A 13 64.37 -20.66 19.89
N ASP A 14 64.73 -21.19 18.73
CA ASP A 14 63.85 -21.78 17.73
C ASP A 14 63.15 -23.01 18.31
N GLU A 15 61.93 -22.83 18.84
CA GLU A 15 60.88 -23.86 18.98
C GLU A 15 59.60 -23.20 19.58
N LYS A 16 58.99 -22.23 18.89
CA LYS A 16 57.74 -21.59 19.34
C LYS A 16 56.85 -21.16 18.17
N ILE A 17 56.10 -22.10 17.60
CA ILE A 17 54.99 -21.79 16.68
C ILE A 17 53.81 -22.72 16.97
N GLU A 18 53.30 -22.75 18.21
CA GLU A 18 51.96 -23.28 18.53
C GLU A 18 51.24 -22.53 19.67
N GLU A 19 51.87 -21.53 20.31
CA GLU A 19 51.27 -20.77 21.43
C GLU A 19 50.47 -19.53 21.00
N THR A 20 50.66 -19.02 19.77
CA THR A 20 50.04 -17.75 19.34
C THR A 20 48.53 -17.86 19.09
N ASP A 21 48.00 -19.05 18.78
CA ASP A 21 46.59 -19.24 18.43
C ASP A 21 45.66 -19.48 19.65
N LYS A 22 46.23 -19.74 20.84
CA LYS A 22 45.45 -20.00 22.06
C LYS A 22 45.04 -18.72 22.78
N GLU A 23 45.85 -17.68 22.74
CA GLU A 23 45.54 -16.39 23.38
C GLU A 23 44.36 -15.67 22.68
N GLU A 24 44.07 -15.98 21.42
CA GLU A 24 43.03 -15.29 20.65
C GLU A 24 41.60 -15.71 20.98
N ARG A 25 41.39 -16.73 21.82
CA ARG A 25 40.05 -17.29 22.12
C ARG A 25 39.54 -16.95 23.52
N GLU A 26 40.02 -15.86 24.11
CA GLU A 26 39.54 -15.40 25.42
C GLU A 26 38.09 -14.93 25.36
N CYS A 27 37.25 -15.35 26.32
CA CYS A 27 35.91 -14.81 26.45
C CYS A 27 35.96 -13.35 26.93
N PHE A 28 35.54 -12.38 26.11
CA PHE A 28 35.64 -10.95 26.46
C PHE A 28 34.72 -10.50 27.62
N ILE A 29 33.82 -11.35 28.12
CA ILE A 29 32.99 -11.04 29.29
C ILE A 29 33.68 -11.44 30.60
N CYS A 30 34.25 -12.65 30.65
CA CYS A 30 34.82 -13.19 31.89
C CYS A 30 36.34 -13.26 31.89
N PHE A 31 36.99 -12.96 30.76
CA PHE A 31 38.45 -12.96 30.59
C PHE A 31 39.06 -14.34 30.92
N ASP A 32 38.41 -15.40 30.43
CA ASP A 32 38.81 -16.79 30.68
C ASP A 32 38.77 -17.62 29.39
N PHE A 33 39.65 -18.61 29.29
CA PHE A 33 39.92 -19.43 28.11
C PHE A 33 39.27 -20.82 28.17
N GLN A 34 38.97 -21.33 29.37
CA GLN A 34 38.48 -22.70 29.55
C GLN A 34 37.79 -22.87 30.91
N LEU A 35 36.45 -22.85 30.91
CA LEU A 35 35.66 -23.48 31.96
C LEU A 35 35.26 -24.87 31.45
N ASP A 36 35.51 -25.90 32.26
CA ASP A 36 35.48 -27.35 31.93
C ASP A 36 34.25 -27.92 31.19
N ASN A 37 33.23 -27.13 30.87
CA ASN A 37 32.08 -27.54 30.05
C ASN A 37 31.44 -26.40 29.22
N ASN A 38 32.03 -25.20 29.19
CA ASN A 38 31.45 -24.06 28.47
C ASN A 38 32.09 -23.94 27.08
N ASN A 39 31.33 -24.33 26.06
CA ASN A 39 31.74 -24.10 24.68
C ASN A 39 31.95 -22.60 24.44
N ILE A 40 33.17 -22.23 24.04
CA ILE A 40 33.46 -20.91 23.50
C ILE A 40 32.91 -20.88 22.08
N ILE A 41 32.11 -19.87 21.81
CA ILE A 41 31.54 -19.62 20.50
C ILE A 41 32.02 -18.27 19.98
N LYS A 42 32.07 -18.14 18.66
CA LYS A 42 32.34 -16.87 18.01
C LYS A 42 31.02 -16.10 17.90
N LEU A 43 30.97 -14.89 18.48
CA LEU A 43 29.76 -14.07 18.55
C LEU A 43 29.15 -13.81 17.16
N LYS A 44 29.97 -13.76 16.10
CA LYS A 44 29.51 -13.60 14.71
C LYS A 44 28.75 -14.80 14.15
N ASN A 45 29.07 -16.02 14.59
CA ASN A 45 28.53 -17.26 14.03
C ASN A 45 27.50 -17.93 14.95
N ASN A 46 27.01 -17.21 15.97
CA ASN A 46 26.03 -17.77 16.89
C ASN A 46 24.63 -17.86 16.24
N THR A 47 24.00 -19.03 16.32
CA THR A 47 22.64 -19.29 15.83
C THR A 47 21.55 -19.01 16.87
N ASP A 48 21.91 -18.99 18.16
CA ASP A 48 20.93 -18.88 19.26
C ASP A 48 20.43 -17.44 19.44
N PHE A 49 21.19 -16.47 18.93
CA PHE A 49 20.91 -15.04 19.06
C PHE A 49 21.06 -14.31 17.73
N TYR A 50 20.01 -13.60 17.35
CA TYR A 50 20.01 -12.67 16.23
C TYR A 50 20.46 -11.29 16.67
N LYS A 51 21.46 -10.75 15.96
CA LYS A 51 21.99 -9.41 16.18
C LYS A 51 21.99 -8.63 14.87
N PHE A 52 21.80 -7.32 14.97
CA PHE A 52 21.86 -6.38 13.85
C PHE A 52 23.23 -5.67 13.78
N CYS A 53 24.29 -6.29 14.29
CA CYS A 53 25.62 -5.70 14.34
C CYS A 53 26.70 -6.68 13.87
N ASP A 54 27.78 -6.13 13.31
CA ASP A 54 28.93 -6.90 12.81
C ASP A 54 30.00 -7.17 13.88
N CYS A 55 29.68 -6.94 15.16
CA CYS A 55 30.62 -7.15 16.26
C CYS A 55 31.06 -8.62 16.31
N ASP A 56 32.35 -8.84 16.49
CA ASP A 56 32.95 -10.18 16.51
C ASP A 56 33.83 -10.33 17.75
N GLY A 57 34.01 -11.56 18.19
CA GLY A 57 34.73 -11.89 19.42
C GLY A 57 34.33 -13.26 19.95
N TYR A 58 35.19 -13.84 20.78
CA TYR A 58 34.93 -15.11 21.43
C TYR A 58 34.21 -14.90 22.76
N ILE A 59 33.22 -15.74 23.02
CA ILE A 59 32.39 -15.64 24.22
C ILE A 59 31.92 -17.03 24.63
N HIS A 60 31.85 -17.30 25.94
CA HIS A 60 31.20 -18.51 26.43
C HIS A 60 29.68 -18.42 26.21
N VAL A 61 29.06 -19.51 25.73
CA VAL A 61 27.59 -19.59 25.58
C VAL A 61 26.87 -19.18 26.87
N ASN A 62 27.32 -19.68 28.02
CA ASN A 62 26.71 -19.35 29.31
C ASN A 62 26.88 -17.87 29.70
N CYS A 63 28.05 -17.27 29.43
CA CYS A 63 28.27 -15.84 29.66
C CYS A 63 27.35 -14.99 28.79
N LEU A 64 27.14 -15.37 27.53
CA LEU A 64 26.21 -14.69 26.64
C LEU A 64 24.75 -14.83 27.10
N ASN A 65 24.34 -16.02 27.56
CA ASN A 65 23.00 -16.26 28.11
C ASN A 65 22.74 -15.39 29.34
N LEU A 66 23.65 -15.43 30.33
CA LEU A 66 23.56 -14.63 31.55
C LEU A 66 23.60 -13.12 31.26
N TRP A 67 24.38 -12.72 30.25
CA TRP A 67 24.39 -11.34 29.79
C TRP A 67 23.03 -10.94 29.22
N TYR A 68 22.47 -11.75 28.32
CA TYR A 68 21.19 -11.49 27.67
C TYR A 68 20.03 -11.37 28.64
N GLU A 69 19.98 -12.25 29.65
CA GLU A 69 18.94 -12.21 30.71
C GLU A 69 18.89 -10.88 31.47
N LYS A 70 20.02 -10.18 31.54
CA LYS A 70 20.13 -8.89 32.22
C LYS A 70 20.09 -7.71 31.24
N ASN A 71 20.67 -7.91 30.06
CA ASN A 71 20.88 -6.88 29.05
C ASN A 71 20.56 -7.49 27.68
N GLU A 72 19.38 -7.18 27.12
CA GLU A 72 18.95 -7.62 25.78
C GLU A 72 19.72 -6.92 24.64
N GLU A 73 21.03 -6.75 24.81
CA GLU A 73 21.90 -5.88 24.03
C GLU A 73 23.26 -6.55 23.83
N CYS A 74 23.93 -6.20 22.72
CA CYS A 74 25.24 -6.70 22.40
C CYS A 74 26.27 -6.25 23.46
N PRO A 75 27.05 -7.17 24.04
CA PRO A 75 28.02 -6.79 25.06
C PRO A 75 29.16 -5.91 24.53
N ILE A 76 29.36 -5.85 23.20
CA ILE A 76 30.39 -5.02 22.55
C ILE A 76 29.83 -3.63 22.19
N CYS A 77 28.75 -3.57 21.41
CA CYS A 77 28.23 -2.30 20.87
C CYS A 77 26.89 -1.83 21.46
N ARG A 78 26.28 -2.62 22.35
CA ARG A 78 24.98 -2.35 22.98
C ARG A 78 23.77 -2.26 22.05
N ASN A 79 23.91 -2.65 20.77
CA ASN A 79 22.75 -2.81 19.89
C ASN A 79 21.85 -3.96 20.37
N LYS A 80 20.53 -3.82 20.21
CA LYS A 80 19.56 -4.86 20.62
C LYS A 80 19.85 -6.21 19.97
N ILE A 81 19.80 -7.26 20.78
CA ILE A 81 19.89 -8.66 20.36
C ILE A 81 18.55 -9.33 20.65
N LYS A 82 18.14 -10.29 19.81
CA LYS A 82 16.94 -11.11 20.03
C LYS A 82 17.32 -12.58 20.07
N ARG A 83 16.73 -13.35 20.97
CA ARG A 83 16.91 -14.81 21.01
C ARG A 83 16.09 -15.50 19.90
N ALA A 84 16.63 -16.58 19.34
CA ALA A 84 16.08 -17.29 18.18
C ALA A 84 14.75 -18.00 18.44
N ASP A 85 14.47 -18.39 19.68
CA ASP A 85 13.18 -18.95 20.13
C ASP A 85 12.00 -17.98 19.88
N ASN A 86 12.24 -16.67 19.95
CA ASN A 86 11.25 -15.65 19.63
C ASN A 86 11.07 -15.39 18.12
N LEU A 87 11.90 -15.99 17.26
CA LEU A 87 11.87 -15.74 15.82
C LEU A 87 10.73 -16.47 15.12
N GLU A 88 10.38 -17.69 15.57
CA GLU A 88 9.22 -18.40 15.04
C GLU A 88 7.93 -17.60 15.25
N LEU A 89 7.80 -16.98 16.44
CA LEU A 89 6.67 -16.10 16.75
C LEU A 89 6.66 -14.87 15.85
N TYR A 90 7.81 -14.24 15.61
CA TYR A 90 7.92 -13.06 14.74
C TYR A 90 7.57 -13.39 13.28
N ASN A 91 8.04 -14.53 12.77
CA ASN A 91 7.73 -14.99 11.42
C ASN A 91 6.24 -15.30 11.25
N LEU A 92 5.60 -15.89 12.27
CA LEU A 92 4.15 -16.11 12.27
C LEU A 92 3.37 -14.79 12.26
N TYR A 93 3.78 -13.81 13.07
CA TYR A 93 3.18 -12.47 13.05
C TYR A 93 3.37 -11.79 11.70
N GLN A 94 4.57 -11.83 11.13
CA GLN A 94 4.87 -11.22 9.84
C GLN A 94 4.03 -11.85 8.71
N TYR A 95 3.85 -13.18 8.73
CA TYR A 95 2.99 -13.88 7.79
C TYR A 95 1.50 -13.50 7.97
N GLN A 96 1.02 -13.44 9.20
CA GLN A 96 -0.35 -13.05 9.51
C GLN A 96 -0.66 -11.61 9.07
N TYR A 97 0.27 -10.68 9.29
CA TYR A 97 0.18 -9.31 8.77
C TYR A 97 0.18 -9.29 7.24
N GLY A 98 1.01 -10.10 6.58
CA GLY A 98 1.02 -10.23 5.12
C GLY A 98 -0.32 -10.66 4.55
N ILE A 99 -0.95 -11.68 5.15
CA ILE A 99 -2.29 -12.13 4.76
C ILE A 99 -3.33 -11.03 4.96
N TYR A 100 -3.29 -10.33 6.10
CA TYR A 100 -4.23 -9.24 6.39
C TYR A 100 -4.09 -8.09 5.37
N MET A 101 -2.85 -7.74 5.01
CA MET A 101 -2.57 -6.74 3.99
C MET A 101 -3.15 -7.14 2.63
N ILE A 102 -2.93 -8.38 2.18
CA ILE A 102 -3.50 -8.88 0.92
C ILE A 102 -5.03 -8.87 0.96
N TYR A 103 -5.64 -9.36 2.05
CA TYR A 103 -7.10 -9.35 2.20
C TYR A 103 -7.67 -7.94 2.16
N SER A 104 -7.04 -6.99 2.88
CA SER A 104 -7.46 -5.59 2.88
C SER A 104 -7.39 -4.96 1.49
N PHE A 105 -6.35 -5.29 0.72
CA PHE A 105 -6.18 -4.83 -0.65
C PHE A 105 -7.29 -5.35 -1.57
N LEU A 106 -7.60 -6.65 -1.52
CA LEU A 106 -8.69 -7.27 -2.29
C LEU A 106 -10.06 -6.66 -1.95
N VAL A 107 -10.31 -6.35 -0.68
CA VAL A 107 -11.55 -5.68 -0.23
C VAL A 107 -11.64 -4.26 -0.80
N ILE A 108 -10.54 -3.51 -0.81
CA ILE A 108 -10.48 -2.16 -1.38
C ILE A 108 -10.73 -2.20 -2.89
N GLU A 109 -10.06 -3.11 -3.62
CA GLU A 109 -10.28 -3.29 -5.05
C GLU A 109 -11.74 -3.59 -5.36
N ARG A 110 -12.35 -4.53 -4.64
CA ARG A 110 -13.77 -4.86 -4.81
C ARG A 110 -14.69 -3.67 -4.54
N ARG A 111 -14.38 -2.85 -3.53
CA ARG A 111 -15.15 -1.64 -3.23
C ARG A 111 -15.04 -0.60 -4.35
N LEU A 112 -13.84 -0.42 -4.91
CA LEU A 112 -13.61 0.48 -6.05
C LEU A 112 -14.35 -0.01 -7.29
N SER A 113 -14.28 -1.30 -7.63
CA SER A 113 -15.01 -1.88 -8.76
C SER A 113 -16.52 -1.69 -8.63
N ASN A 114 -17.08 -1.95 -7.45
CA ASN A 114 -18.50 -1.74 -7.18
C ASN A 114 -18.90 -0.27 -7.31
N SER A 115 -18.06 0.65 -6.82
CA SER A 115 -18.27 2.09 -6.95
C SER A 115 -18.27 2.54 -8.41
N LEU A 116 -17.33 2.04 -9.23
CA LEU A 116 -17.26 2.34 -10.65
C LEU A 116 -18.50 1.83 -11.40
N LEU A 117 -18.93 0.60 -11.13
CA LEU A 117 -20.16 0.05 -11.70
C LEU A 117 -21.40 0.86 -11.31
N PHE A 118 -21.45 1.39 -10.09
CA PHE A 118 -22.52 2.27 -9.64
C PHE A 118 -22.54 3.57 -10.46
N ILE A 119 -21.38 4.20 -10.65
CA ILE A 119 -21.24 5.44 -11.45
C ILE A 119 -21.68 5.18 -12.90
N ILE A 120 -21.24 4.08 -13.52
CA ILE A 120 -21.63 3.73 -14.90
C ILE A 120 -23.15 3.53 -15.01
N LYS A 121 -23.77 2.85 -14.06
CA LYS A 121 -25.23 2.67 -14.05
C LYS A 121 -25.96 4.01 -13.87
N LEU A 122 -25.42 4.90 -13.04
CA LEU A 122 -25.99 6.22 -12.81
C LEU A 122 -25.88 7.09 -14.07
N THR A 123 -24.71 7.15 -14.71
CA THR A 123 -24.52 7.93 -15.95
C THR A 123 -25.39 7.41 -17.08
N HIS A 124 -25.53 6.09 -17.24
CA HIS A 124 -26.43 5.51 -18.23
C HIS A 124 -27.91 5.90 -17.97
N ARG A 125 -28.35 5.87 -16.71
CA ARG A 125 -29.71 6.32 -16.35
C ARG A 125 -29.92 7.81 -16.66
N MET A 126 -28.94 8.66 -16.35
CA MET A 126 -28.99 10.08 -16.69
C MET A 126 -29.06 10.31 -18.19
N PHE A 127 -28.23 9.61 -18.96
CA PHE A 127 -28.23 9.69 -20.42
C PHE A 127 -29.57 9.26 -21.02
N PHE A 128 -30.19 8.20 -20.49
CA PHE A 128 -31.52 7.75 -20.91
C PHE A 128 -32.58 8.83 -20.67
N VAL A 129 -32.58 9.49 -19.52
CA VAL A 129 -33.52 10.58 -19.22
C VAL A 129 -33.32 11.76 -20.17
N LEU A 130 -32.07 12.16 -20.42
CA LEU A 130 -31.75 13.21 -21.38
C LEU A 130 -32.19 12.84 -22.81
N PHE A 131 -31.98 11.59 -23.21
CA PHE A 131 -32.42 11.08 -24.50
C PHE A 131 -33.95 11.20 -24.66
N VAL A 132 -34.71 10.73 -23.67
CA VAL A 132 -36.18 10.87 -23.67
C VAL A 132 -36.58 12.34 -23.72
N PHE A 133 -35.94 13.21 -22.96
CA PHE A 133 -36.19 14.65 -22.97
C PHE A 133 -35.94 15.28 -24.35
N ILE A 134 -34.85 14.91 -25.04
CA ILE A 134 -34.55 15.37 -26.40
C ILE A 134 -35.65 14.91 -27.36
N ILE A 135 -36.07 13.64 -27.30
CA ILE A 135 -37.16 13.11 -28.14
C ILE A 135 -38.46 13.86 -27.90
N LEU A 136 -38.83 14.12 -26.64
CA LEU A 136 -40.03 14.90 -26.31
C LEU A 136 -39.95 16.33 -26.85
N ASN A 137 -38.79 16.99 -26.75
CA ASN A 137 -38.58 18.31 -27.33
C ASN A 137 -38.69 18.30 -28.86
N MET A 138 -38.19 17.25 -29.52
CA MET A 138 -38.34 17.08 -30.96
C MET A 138 -39.82 16.91 -31.35
N ILE A 139 -40.57 16.08 -30.63
CA ILE A 139 -42.01 15.87 -30.87
C ILE A 139 -42.78 17.17 -30.65
N ASN A 140 -42.49 17.91 -29.57
CA ASN A 140 -43.13 19.19 -29.28
C ASN A 140 -42.88 20.20 -30.41
N LYS A 141 -41.64 20.30 -30.91
CA LYS A 141 -41.31 21.17 -32.04
C LYS A 141 -42.04 20.77 -33.34
N LEU A 142 -42.16 19.46 -33.61
CA LEU A 142 -42.93 18.98 -34.75
C LEU A 142 -44.41 19.33 -34.60
N TYR A 143 -44.97 19.15 -33.41
CA TYR A 143 -46.36 19.47 -33.11
C TYR A 143 -46.66 20.96 -33.28
N THR A 144 -45.80 21.85 -32.75
CA THR A 144 -45.96 23.30 -32.93
C THR A 144 -45.88 23.71 -34.39
N ASN A 145 -45.00 23.07 -35.18
CA ASN A 145 -44.92 23.34 -36.62
C ASN A 145 -46.18 22.92 -37.37
N ILE A 146 -46.76 21.76 -37.02
CA ILE A 146 -48.00 21.26 -37.62
C ILE A 146 -49.17 22.20 -37.30
N ILE A 147 -49.31 22.63 -36.05
CA ILE A 147 -50.36 23.59 -35.64
C ILE A 147 -50.22 24.89 -36.44
N TYR A 148 -49.00 25.42 -36.55
CA TYR A 148 -48.74 26.65 -37.27
C TYR A 148 -49.16 26.57 -38.75
N GLU A 149 -48.84 25.47 -39.44
CA GLU A 149 -49.25 25.29 -40.83
C GLU A 149 -50.77 25.11 -40.97
N LEU A 150 -51.43 24.42 -40.03
CA LEU A 150 -52.90 24.30 -40.01
C LEU A 150 -53.58 25.66 -39.81
N GLU A 151 -53.11 26.46 -38.85
CA GLU A 151 -53.64 27.81 -38.61
C GLU A 151 -53.48 28.71 -39.84
N LYS A 152 -52.33 28.62 -40.52
CA LYS A 152 -52.05 29.34 -41.76
C LYS A 152 -52.98 28.92 -42.90
N GLU A 153 -53.25 27.62 -43.04
CA GLU A 153 -54.19 27.10 -44.05
C GLU A 153 -55.63 27.56 -43.78
N ILE A 154 -56.08 27.47 -42.52
CA ILE A 154 -57.39 27.97 -42.10
C ILE A 154 -57.53 29.47 -42.40
N HIS A 155 -56.52 30.28 -42.08
CA HIS A 155 -56.52 31.71 -42.36
C HIS A 155 -56.60 32.01 -43.86
N ASN A 156 -55.83 31.30 -44.68
CA ASN A 156 -55.86 31.45 -46.14
C ASN A 156 -57.23 31.10 -46.74
N ASN A 157 -57.85 30.01 -46.27
CA ASN A 157 -59.19 29.60 -46.71
C ASN A 157 -60.26 30.62 -46.31
N TYR A 158 -60.20 31.15 -45.08
CA TYR A 158 -61.11 32.20 -44.62
C TYR A 158 -61.02 33.48 -45.46
N LEU A 159 -59.81 33.90 -45.84
CA LEU A 159 -59.62 35.04 -46.73
C LEU A 159 -60.24 34.77 -48.12
N LEU A 160 -60.06 33.57 -48.68
CA LEU A 160 -60.67 33.21 -49.97
C LEU A 160 -62.20 33.27 -49.94
N ASP A 161 -62.83 32.84 -48.84
CA ASP A 161 -64.29 32.90 -48.70
C ASP A 161 -64.80 34.35 -48.64
N ILE A 162 -64.10 35.26 -47.95
CA ILE A 162 -64.43 36.69 -47.95
C ILE A 162 -64.37 37.28 -49.36
N TYR A 163 -63.36 36.91 -50.17
CA TYR A 163 -63.26 37.38 -51.56
C TYR A 163 -64.27 36.74 -52.51
N ARG A 164 -64.90 35.63 -52.13
CA ARG A 164 -65.88 34.89 -52.95
C ARG A 164 -67.32 35.36 -52.73
N GLU A 165 -67.59 36.25 -51.78
CA GLU A 165 -68.91 36.88 -51.67
C GLU A 165 -69.27 37.54 -53.00
N PRO A 166 -70.37 37.13 -53.63
CA PRO A 166 -70.69 37.63 -54.96
C PRO A 166 -71.10 39.10 -54.85
N ILE A 167 -70.66 39.89 -55.83
CA ILE A 167 -71.08 41.27 -56.08
C ILE A 167 -72.55 41.26 -56.56
N PHE A 168 -73.47 40.74 -55.74
CA PHE A 168 -74.89 40.60 -56.08
C PHE A 168 -75.74 41.80 -55.65
N TYR A 169 -75.14 42.81 -55.01
CA TYR A 169 -75.85 44.03 -54.62
C TYR A 169 -75.29 45.24 -55.34
N ARG A 170 -75.64 45.42 -56.62
CA ARG A 170 -75.76 46.76 -57.25
C ARG A 170 -76.38 46.70 -58.64
N ILE A 171 -77.61 46.21 -58.74
CA ILE A 171 -78.53 46.69 -59.78
C ILE A 171 -79.86 46.99 -59.09
N CYS A 172 -79.94 48.15 -58.44
CA CYS A 172 -81.23 48.76 -58.15
C CYS A 172 -81.71 49.44 -59.45
N PRO A 173 -82.90 49.13 -59.97
CA PRO A 173 -83.50 49.96 -61.00
C PRO A 173 -83.90 51.30 -60.37
N MET A 174 -83.37 52.41 -60.91
CA MET A 174 -83.91 53.73 -60.60
C MET A 174 -85.29 53.88 -61.26
N PRO A 175 -86.30 54.40 -60.54
CA PRO A 175 -87.58 54.81 -61.12
C PRO A 175 -87.48 56.08 -61.96
#